data_AF-A0A1I8G3D5-F1
#
_entry.id   AF-A0A1I8G3D5-F1
#
_cell.length_a   1.000
_cell.length_b   1.000
_cell.length_c   1.000
_cell.angle_alpha   90.00
_cell.angle_beta   90.00
_cell.angle_gamma   90.00
#
_symmetry.space_group_name_H-M   'P 1'
#
loop_
_entity.id
_entity.type
_entity.pdbx_description
1 polymer ?
#
loop_
_entity_poly.entity_id
_entity_poly.type
_entity_poly.pdbx_seq_one_letter_code
_entity_poly.pdbx_strand_id
1 'polypeptide(L)'
;MTCESGFIAESIALSDEKTLIKKILLDYKTAGVDGRPVQNTTDVVTVQFGLGLIQILDLDEKNQVLTIKVWSRFSWTDQLLQWNATQYNGVSEVRIPTRDVWTPDIVLYNYADERLKEQREVMIVTNHTGRVIWIPPAIYKSTCQVDITNFPFDQQSCHLKFGSWTYDGFKLDIQFYQNKSNISTDDYIQSNEWHIVALPATRNVKFYPCCNEPYPDLTFFLFLKRNPEFFAYLLVLPCVLLSSLTLVIFWLPPESPAKMLLGMNIFVAFFLLLLLLAESTPSASTSVPYIGFYYCLNMLLITLSTFLSVIVINLYFRGDKRNRLPGWLKKCIEFLAKMLCMRQVITKSETEKLRLIRSEIKHNRHHNKKKKQGRRAQVVELAGDTGGGPTSLTSQRFQNYVDEASVRDSIAAAAAAAASGGGSGGFDFQQQQHQQQMLLSLGGNSAANHPGYPDESLLFHPQFQQQQQQQQQQKQQQQNLLKQAEDSTIHLT
;
A
#
# COMPACT_ATOMS: atom_id res chain seq x y z
N MET A 1 -35.56 37.22 -77.72
CA MET A 1 -34.40 36.80 -76.91
C MET A 1 -34.92 36.05 -75.70
N THR A 2 -34.99 34.73 -75.78
CA THR A 2 -35.24 33.85 -74.64
C THR A 2 -34.38 32.61 -74.87
N CYS A 3 -33.22 32.57 -74.22
CA CYS A 3 -32.41 31.36 -74.10
C CYS A 3 -32.84 30.66 -72.82
N GLU A 4 -33.68 29.63 -72.94
CA GLU A 4 -33.84 28.63 -71.89
C GLU A 4 -32.62 27.70 -71.97
N SER A 5 -31.70 27.88 -71.03
CA SER A 5 -30.58 26.96 -70.81
C SER A 5 -31.09 25.85 -69.91
N GLY A 6 -31.59 24.77 -70.52
CA GLY A 6 -31.91 23.53 -69.82
C GLY A 6 -30.63 22.88 -69.30
N PHE A 7 -30.42 22.93 -67.98
CA PHE A 7 -29.49 22.04 -67.30
C PHE A 7 -30.06 20.62 -67.35
N ILE A 8 -29.55 19.79 -68.26
CA ILE A 8 -29.80 18.34 -68.23
C ILE A 8 -28.93 17.79 -67.11
N ALA A 9 -29.56 17.43 -65.99
CA ALA A 9 -28.91 16.67 -64.93
C ALA A 9 -28.59 15.27 -65.49
N GLU A 10 -27.34 15.03 -65.83
CA GLU A 10 -26.84 13.72 -66.24
C GLU A 10 -27.03 12.73 -65.08
N SER A 11 -27.91 11.74 -65.27
CA SER A 11 -28.20 10.73 -64.24
C SER A 11 -26.95 9.86 -64.05
N ILE A 12 -26.26 10.04 -62.94
CA ILE A 12 -25.09 9.22 -62.57
C ILE A 12 -25.54 7.76 -62.48
N ALA A 13 -25.06 6.91 -63.39
CA ALA A 13 -25.29 5.48 -63.34
C ALA A 13 -24.65 4.89 -62.06
N LEU A 14 -25.42 4.14 -61.27
CA LEU A 14 -24.89 3.49 -60.07
C LEU A 14 -23.97 2.34 -60.48
N SER A 15 -22.89 2.12 -59.72
CA SER A 15 -22.09 0.91 -59.85
C SER A 15 -22.92 -0.34 -59.53
N ASP A 16 -22.58 -1.47 -60.16
CA ASP A 16 -23.24 -2.75 -59.89
C ASP A 16 -23.15 -3.12 -58.40
N GLU A 17 -22.03 -2.79 -57.74
CA GLU A 17 -21.86 -2.95 -56.28
C GLU A 17 -22.89 -2.13 -55.48
N LYS A 18 -23.10 -0.85 -55.82
CA LYS A 18 -24.11 -0.02 -55.10
C LYS A 18 -25.52 -0.52 -55.34
N THR A 19 -25.82 -0.93 -56.57
CA THR A 19 -27.13 -1.51 -56.94
C THR A 19 -27.38 -2.81 -56.17
N LEU A 20 -26.36 -3.67 -56.08
CA LEU A 20 -26.38 -4.91 -55.31
C LEU A 20 -26.62 -4.64 -53.82
N ILE A 21 -25.80 -3.78 -53.20
CA ILE A 21 -25.93 -3.45 -51.75
C ILE A 21 -27.32 -2.91 -51.45
N LYS A 22 -27.84 -2.00 -52.29
CA LYS A 22 -29.19 -1.45 -52.11
C LYS A 22 -30.27 -2.53 -52.17
N LYS A 23 -30.13 -3.49 -53.09
CA LYS A 23 -31.06 -4.61 -53.21
C LYS A 23 -30.98 -5.54 -52.01
N ILE A 24 -29.79 -6.04 -51.65
CA ILE A 24 -29.63 -7.00 -50.55
C ILE A 24 -30.12 -6.38 -49.24
N LEU A 25 -29.81 -5.11 -48.96
CA LEU A 25 -30.29 -4.45 -47.74
C LEU A 25 -31.81 -4.26 -47.71
N LEU A 26 -32.43 -4.02 -48.86
CA LEU A 26 -33.89 -3.96 -48.95
C LEU A 26 -34.51 -5.33 -48.68
N ASP A 27 -33.98 -6.37 -49.32
CA ASP A 27 -34.43 -7.76 -49.15
C ASP A 27 -34.21 -8.25 -47.70
N TYR A 28 -33.11 -7.85 -47.07
CA TYR A 28 -32.84 -8.17 -45.66
C TYR A 28 -33.80 -7.45 -44.72
N LYS A 29 -34.09 -6.17 -44.99
CA LYS A 29 -35.05 -5.39 -44.19
C LYS A 29 -36.48 -5.94 -44.31
N THR A 30 -36.87 -6.45 -45.47
CA THR A 30 -38.20 -7.08 -45.64
C THR A 30 -38.28 -8.45 -44.98
N ALA A 31 -37.19 -9.22 -44.97
CA ALA A 31 -37.10 -10.49 -44.23
C ALA A 31 -37.09 -10.29 -42.70
N GLY A 32 -36.47 -9.20 -42.23
CA GLY A 32 -36.32 -8.87 -40.82
C GLY A 32 -34.85 -8.85 -40.41
N VAL A 33 -34.43 -7.78 -39.73
CA VAL A 33 -33.04 -7.63 -39.26
C VAL A 33 -32.78 -8.47 -38.01
N ASP A 34 -33.78 -8.54 -37.13
CA ASP A 34 -33.71 -9.24 -35.86
C ASP A 34 -34.03 -10.73 -36.01
N GLY A 35 -33.26 -11.56 -35.30
CA GLY A 35 -33.36 -13.02 -35.38
C GLY A 35 -32.28 -13.65 -36.25
N ARG A 36 -31.98 -14.92 -35.97
CA ARG A 36 -30.89 -15.65 -36.62
C ARG A 36 -31.12 -15.77 -38.13
N PRO A 37 -30.09 -15.59 -38.97
CA PRO A 37 -30.21 -15.62 -40.44
C PRO A 37 -30.24 -17.06 -40.98
N VAL A 38 -31.31 -17.79 -40.63
CA VAL A 38 -31.54 -19.18 -41.03
C VAL A 38 -32.85 -19.30 -41.80
N GLN A 39 -32.88 -20.17 -42.81
CA GLN A 39 -34.09 -20.52 -43.56
C GLN A 39 -35.00 -21.45 -42.74
N ASN A 40 -34.40 -22.45 -42.07
CA ASN A 40 -35.14 -23.35 -41.18
C ASN A 40 -34.87 -22.99 -39.71
N THR A 41 -35.92 -23.02 -38.89
CA THR A 41 -35.83 -22.69 -37.45
C THR A 41 -34.97 -23.67 -36.66
N THR A 42 -34.83 -24.90 -37.15
CA THR A 42 -34.01 -25.98 -36.57
C THR A 42 -32.52 -25.85 -36.86
N ASP A 43 -32.12 -25.03 -37.84
CA ASP A 43 -30.72 -24.90 -38.21
C ASP A 43 -29.95 -24.14 -37.13
N VAL A 44 -28.71 -24.54 -36.87
CA VAL A 44 -27.82 -23.90 -35.89
C VAL A 44 -26.90 -22.92 -36.62
N VAL A 45 -26.76 -21.70 -36.11
CA VAL A 45 -25.77 -20.75 -36.64
C VAL A 45 -24.43 -21.02 -35.96
N THR A 46 -23.42 -21.42 -36.74
CA THR A 46 -22.05 -21.54 -36.23
C THR A 46 -21.33 -20.20 -36.33
N VAL A 47 -20.93 -19.65 -35.18
CA VAL A 47 -20.18 -18.39 -35.09
C VAL A 47 -18.74 -18.71 -34.69
N GLN A 48 -17.82 -18.44 -35.61
CA GLN A 48 -16.39 -18.52 -35.34
C GLN A 48 -15.91 -17.23 -34.66
N PHE A 49 -15.35 -17.36 -33.46
CA PHE A 49 -14.86 -16.24 -32.66
C PHE A 49 -13.41 -16.43 -32.23
N GLY A 50 -12.64 -15.35 -32.24
CA GLY A 50 -11.25 -15.35 -31.80
C GLY A 50 -10.74 -13.95 -31.51
N LEU A 51 -9.62 -13.88 -30.78
CA LEU A 51 -9.00 -12.62 -30.39
C LEU A 51 -7.61 -12.49 -31.05
N GLY A 52 -7.30 -11.29 -31.52
CA GLY A 52 -5.95 -10.87 -31.86
C GLY A 52 -5.48 -9.81 -30.88
N LEU A 53 -4.49 -10.10 -30.05
CA LEU A 53 -3.98 -9.14 -29.05
C LEU A 53 -3.20 -8.03 -29.76
N ILE A 54 -3.62 -6.78 -29.55
CA ILE A 54 -2.91 -5.59 -30.04
C ILE A 54 -2.01 -5.06 -28.92
N GLN A 55 -2.56 -4.89 -27.72
CA GLN A 55 -1.84 -4.31 -26.59
C GLN A 55 -2.47 -4.72 -25.26
N ILE A 56 -1.62 -4.96 -24.26
CA ILE A 56 -2.03 -4.99 -22.85
C ILE A 56 -1.98 -3.53 -22.38
N LEU A 57 -3.14 -2.94 -22.14
CA LEU A 57 -3.22 -1.52 -21.78
C LEU A 57 -2.89 -1.32 -20.31
N ASP A 58 -3.49 -2.15 -19.44
CA ASP A 58 -3.32 -2.04 -18.00
C ASP A 58 -3.77 -3.33 -17.30
N LEU A 59 -3.16 -3.64 -16.17
CA LEU A 59 -3.68 -4.58 -15.18
C LEU A 59 -3.78 -3.83 -13.86
N ASP A 60 -4.94 -3.22 -13.62
CA ASP A 60 -5.20 -2.49 -12.39
C ASP A 60 -5.33 -3.50 -11.26
N GLU A 61 -4.23 -3.72 -10.53
CA GLU A 61 -4.23 -4.69 -9.45
C GLU A 61 -5.17 -4.26 -8.33
N LYS A 62 -5.29 -2.95 -8.10
CA LYS A 62 -6.11 -2.39 -7.03
C LYS A 62 -7.59 -2.70 -7.20
N ASN A 63 -8.09 -2.46 -8.41
CA ASN A 63 -9.48 -2.73 -8.76
C ASN A 63 -9.69 -4.15 -9.30
N GLN A 64 -8.62 -4.94 -9.45
CA GLN A 64 -8.66 -6.30 -9.99
C GLN A 64 -9.24 -6.36 -11.41
N VAL A 65 -8.80 -5.45 -12.28
CA VAL A 65 -9.30 -5.29 -13.65
C VAL A 65 -8.17 -5.38 -14.66
N LEU A 66 -8.27 -6.34 -15.59
CA LEU A 66 -7.42 -6.40 -16.77
C LEU A 66 -8.07 -5.61 -17.91
N THR A 67 -7.30 -4.69 -18.52
CA THR A 67 -7.71 -3.95 -19.71
C THR A 67 -6.82 -4.31 -20.90
N ILE A 68 -7.42 -4.86 -21.96
CA ILE A 68 -6.70 -5.22 -23.19
C ILE A 68 -7.34 -4.59 -24.43
N LYS A 69 -6.50 -4.27 -25.40
CA LYS A 69 -6.91 -3.85 -26.74
C LYS A 69 -6.70 -5.00 -27.71
N VAL A 70 -7.76 -5.38 -28.43
CA VAL A 70 -7.76 -6.56 -29.30
C VAL A 70 -8.51 -6.32 -30.61
N TRP A 71 -8.20 -7.14 -31.61
CA TRP A 71 -9.09 -7.43 -32.73
C TRP A 71 -10.05 -8.54 -32.32
N SER A 72 -11.36 -8.25 -32.30
CA SER A 72 -12.40 -9.28 -32.10
C SER A 72 -12.76 -9.84 -33.46
N ARG A 73 -12.41 -11.10 -33.74
CA ARG A 73 -12.59 -11.71 -35.06
C ARG A 73 -13.83 -12.58 -35.06
N PHE A 74 -14.82 -12.22 -35.86
CA PHE A 74 -16.04 -12.97 -36.10
C PHE A 74 -16.08 -13.51 -37.53
N SER A 75 -16.57 -14.73 -37.70
CA SER A 75 -17.02 -15.24 -38.99
C SER A 75 -18.22 -16.16 -38.82
N TRP A 76 -19.24 -15.97 -39.64
CA TRP A 76 -20.41 -16.84 -39.70
C TRP A 76 -20.92 -16.90 -41.14
N THR A 77 -21.90 -17.76 -41.39
CA THR A 77 -22.61 -17.81 -42.67
C THR A 77 -24.02 -17.29 -42.46
N ASP A 78 -24.39 -16.31 -43.27
CA ASP A 78 -25.71 -15.72 -43.33
C ASP A 78 -26.42 -16.22 -44.59
N GLN A 79 -27.55 -16.91 -44.42
CA GLN A 79 -28.27 -17.51 -45.55
C GLN A 79 -29.07 -16.50 -46.37
N LEU A 80 -29.30 -15.29 -45.83
CA LEU A 80 -30.04 -14.20 -46.49
C LEU A 80 -29.11 -13.27 -47.29
N LEU A 81 -27.81 -13.27 -46.97
CA LEU A 81 -26.79 -12.47 -47.67
C LEU A 81 -26.08 -13.24 -48.81
N GLN A 82 -26.84 -13.97 -49.64
CA GLN A 82 -26.29 -14.71 -50.78
C GLN A 82 -26.71 -14.10 -52.11
N TRP A 83 -25.79 -14.03 -53.07
CA TRP A 83 -26.10 -13.56 -54.42
C TRP A 83 -25.25 -14.26 -55.47
N ASN A 84 -25.67 -14.16 -56.74
CA ASN A 84 -24.89 -14.66 -57.86
C ASN A 84 -23.97 -13.56 -58.39
N ALA A 85 -22.66 -13.71 -58.18
CA ALA A 85 -21.66 -12.72 -58.59
C ALA A 85 -21.70 -12.43 -60.11
N THR A 86 -22.08 -13.39 -60.96
CA THR A 86 -22.13 -13.19 -62.41
C THR A 86 -23.22 -12.22 -62.85
N GLN A 87 -24.29 -12.06 -62.05
CA GLN A 87 -25.37 -11.09 -62.32
C GLN A 87 -24.96 -9.65 -62.01
N TYR A 88 -23.88 -9.46 -61.26
CA TYR A 88 -23.39 -8.16 -60.80
C TYR A 88 -21.94 -7.95 -61.24
N ASN A 89 -21.63 -8.29 -62.49
CA ASN A 89 -20.32 -8.05 -63.12
C ASN A 89 -19.12 -8.58 -62.31
N GLY A 90 -19.29 -9.75 -61.66
CA GLY A 90 -18.23 -10.40 -60.89
C GLY A 90 -18.03 -9.86 -59.47
N VAL A 91 -18.92 -9.01 -58.94
CA VAL A 91 -18.83 -8.54 -57.55
C VAL A 91 -18.99 -9.71 -56.58
N SER A 92 -17.87 -10.12 -55.98
CA SER A 92 -17.77 -11.26 -55.07
C SER A 92 -17.88 -10.88 -53.59
N GLU A 93 -17.58 -9.64 -53.24
CA GLU A 93 -17.56 -9.15 -51.86
C GLU A 93 -18.12 -7.73 -51.79
N VAL A 94 -18.86 -7.44 -50.72
CA VAL A 94 -19.41 -6.11 -50.45
C VAL A 94 -19.25 -5.73 -48.99
N ARG A 95 -19.26 -4.43 -48.70
CA ARG A 95 -19.15 -3.87 -47.35
C ARG A 95 -20.51 -3.34 -46.90
N ILE A 96 -21.02 -3.85 -45.78
CA ILE A 96 -22.35 -3.55 -45.28
C ILE A 96 -22.24 -3.02 -43.83
N PRO A 97 -23.02 -2.00 -43.43
CA PRO A 97 -23.04 -1.53 -42.05
C PRO A 97 -23.68 -2.58 -41.12
N THR A 98 -23.15 -2.73 -39.90
CA THR A 98 -23.61 -3.72 -38.91
C THR A 98 -25.04 -3.50 -38.43
N ARG A 99 -25.56 -2.28 -38.50
CA ARG A 99 -26.92 -1.93 -38.03
C ARG A 99 -28.05 -2.42 -38.94
N ASP A 100 -27.72 -2.73 -40.20
CA ASP A 100 -28.70 -3.05 -41.24
C ASP A 100 -28.79 -4.58 -41.49
N VAL A 101 -28.04 -5.37 -40.72
CA VAL A 101 -27.94 -6.84 -40.82
C VAL A 101 -27.84 -7.46 -39.42
N TRP A 102 -28.13 -8.76 -39.33
CA TRP A 102 -27.98 -9.47 -38.06
C TRP A 102 -26.50 -9.59 -37.65
N THR A 103 -26.23 -9.42 -36.36
CA THR A 103 -24.92 -9.69 -35.75
C THR A 103 -25.10 -10.56 -34.51
N PRO A 104 -24.18 -11.50 -34.24
CA PRO A 104 -24.30 -12.37 -33.07
C PRO A 104 -24.06 -11.60 -31.77
N ASP A 105 -24.80 -11.95 -30.73
CA ASP A 105 -24.78 -11.34 -29.40
C ASP A 105 -23.68 -11.94 -28.50
N ILE A 106 -22.45 -12.00 -29.01
CA ILE A 106 -21.31 -12.51 -28.25
C ILE A 106 -20.82 -11.44 -27.27
N VAL A 107 -20.96 -11.72 -25.99
CA VAL A 107 -20.64 -10.79 -24.89
C VAL A 107 -19.55 -11.36 -23.99
N LEU A 108 -18.84 -10.46 -23.30
CA LEU A 108 -17.89 -10.83 -22.25
C LEU A 108 -18.65 -11.01 -20.93
N TYR A 109 -18.73 -12.23 -20.39
CA TYR A 109 -19.51 -12.48 -19.17
C TYR A 109 -18.87 -11.90 -17.91
N ASN A 110 -17.54 -11.94 -17.80
CA ASN A 110 -16.80 -11.42 -16.65
C ASN A 110 -16.32 -9.98 -16.90
N TYR A 111 -17.18 -9.15 -17.49
CA TYR A 111 -16.86 -7.75 -17.77
C TYR A 111 -16.74 -6.95 -16.47
N ALA A 112 -15.81 -5.99 -16.46
CA ALA A 112 -15.63 -4.99 -15.42
C ALA A 112 -15.70 -3.57 -16.00
N ASP A 113 -16.32 -3.43 -17.17
CA ASP A 113 -16.47 -2.18 -17.89
C ASP A 113 -17.80 -1.48 -17.53
N GLU A 114 -17.76 -0.16 -17.40
CA GLU A 114 -18.95 0.67 -17.24
C GLU A 114 -19.53 1.10 -18.60
N ARG A 115 -18.75 0.95 -19.68
CA ARG A 115 -19.19 1.31 -21.03
C ARG A 115 -20.25 0.33 -21.54
N LEU A 116 -21.25 0.87 -22.23
CA LEU A 116 -22.34 0.10 -22.85
C LEU A 116 -21.91 -0.68 -24.11
N LYS A 117 -20.80 -0.30 -24.75
CA LYS A 117 -20.26 -0.96 -25.95
C LYS A 117 -18.74 -1.05 -25.86
N GLU A 118 -18.19 -2.26 -25.98
CA GLU A 118 -16.75 -2.52 -25.94
C GLU A 118 -16.08 -2.35 -27.31
N GLN A 119 -16.83 -2.67 -28.36
CA GLN A 119 -16.39 -2.70 -29.76
C GLN A 119 -16.64 -1.37 -30.46
N ARG A 120 -15.74 -0.99 -31.38
CA ARG A 120 -15.97 0.13 -32.31
C ARG A 120 -16.88 -0.30 -33.45
N GLU A 121 -17.75 0.61 -33.88
CA GLU A 121 -18.60 0.39 -35.05
C GLU A 121 -17.76 0.43 -36.33
N VAL A 122 -17.69 -0.72 -37.01
CA VAL A 122 -17.04 -0.89 -38.31
C VAL A 122 -17.97 -1.69 -39.22
N MET A 123 -17.77 -1.55 -40.53
CA MET A 123 -18.53 -2.31 -41.53
C MET A 123 -18.17 -3.79 -41.49
N ILE A 124 -19.13 -4.65 -41.83
CA ILE A 124 -18.87 -6.06 -42.12
C ILE A 124 -18.45 -6.23 -43.58
N VAL A 125 -17.69 -7.29 -43.85
CA VAL A 125 -17.41 -7.75 -45.21
C VAL A 125 -18.17 -9.06 -45.41
N THR A 126 -19.02 -9.11 -46.42
CA THR A 126 -19.72 -10.34 -46.80
C THR A 126 -19.34 -10.76 -48.21
N ASN A 127 -19.22 -12.07 -48.42
CA ASN A 127 -18.94 -12.67 -49.72
C ASN A 127 -20.25 -13.21 -50.34
N HIS A 128 -20.28 -13.34 -51.67
CA HIS A 128 -21.43 -13.85 -52.44
C HIS A 128 -21.98 -15.21 -51.96
N THR A 129 -21.18 -16.02 -51.27
CA THR A 129 -21.61 -17.28 -50.64
C THR A 129 -22.34 -17.09 -49.30
N GLY A 130 -22.56 -15.86 -48.85
CA GLY A 130 -23.12 -15.54 -47.52
C GLY A 130 -22.13 -15.64 -46.37
N ARG A 131 -20.84 -15.87 -46.65
CA ARG A 131 -19.83 -15.86 -45.59
C ARG A 131 -19.56 -14.42 -45.15
N VAL A 132 -19.79 -14.16 -43.87
CA VAL A 132 -19.56 -12.86 -43.25
C VAL A 132 -18.26 -12.90 -42.44
N ILE A 133 -17.51 -11.81 -42.51
CA ILE A 133 -16.34 -11.52 -41.70
C ILE A 133 -16.55 -10.15 -41.06
N TRP A 134 -16.40 -10.09 -39.74
CA TRP A 134 -16.50 -8.85 -38.98
C TRP A 134 -15.37 -8.80 -37.96
N ILE A 135 -14.52 -7.77 -38.04
CA ILE A 135 -13.32 -7.64 -37.21
C ILE A 135 -13.26 -6.24 -36.57
N PRO A 136 -14.16 -5.92 -35.61
CA PRO A 136 -14.08 -4.66 -34.89
C PRO A 136 -12.85 -4.63 -33.96
N PRO A 137 -12.15 -3.49 -33.85
CA PRO A 137 -11.25 -3.27 -32.72
C PRO A 137 -12.08 -3.09 -31.45
N ALA A 138 -11.65 -3.74 -30.37
CA ALA A 138 -12.30 -3.71 -29.07
C ALA A 138 -11.31 -3.39 -27.96
N ILE A 139 -11.79 -2.71 -26.93
CA ILE A 139 -11.12 -2.63 -25.64
C ILE A 139 -11.99 -3.43 -24.68
N TYR A 140 -11.46 -4.51 -24.13
CA TYR A 140 -12.16 -5.32 -23.14
C TYR A 140 -11.59 -5.07 -21.75
N LYS A 141 -12.47 -4.90 -20.78
CA LYS A 141 -12.16 -4.88 -19.35
C LYS A 141 -12.77 -6.09 -18.69
N SER A 142 -11.94 -6.96 -18.12
CA SER A 142 -12.38 -8.18 -17.44
C SER A 142 -11.94 -8.18 -15.99
N THR A 143 -12.77 -8.74 -15.11
CA THR A 143 -12.34 -9.03 -13.74
C THR A 143 -11.19 -10.05 -13.76
N CYS A 144 -10.14 -9.77 -13.00
CA CYS A 144 -8.97 -10.64 -12.87
C CYS A 144 -8.52 -10.68 -11.41
N GLN A 145 -8.53 -11.88 -10.82
CA GLN A 145 -8.03 -12.07 -9.47
C GLN A 145 -6.50 -12.05 -9.49
N VAL A 146 -5.92 -11.01 -8.91
CA VAL A 146 -4.46 -10.81 -8.85
C VAL A 146 -3.90 -11.42 -7.56
N ASP A 147 -2.81 -12.17 -7.67
CA ASP A 147 -2.06 -12.67 -6.51
C ASP A 147 -0.75 -11.89 -6.32
N ILE A 148 -0.64 -11.15 -5.21
CA ILE A 148 0.51 -10.29 -4.91
C ILE A 148 1.49 -10.89 -3.88
N THR A 149 1.37 -12.17 -3.51
CA THR A 149 2.26 -12.82 -2.53
C THR A 149 3.75 -12.54 -2.78
N ASN A 150 4.19 -12.73 -4.02
CA ASN A 150 5.59 -12.62 -4.46
C ASN A 150 5.93 -11.29 -5.13
N PHE A 151 5.13 -10.24 -4.91
CA PHE A 151 5.37 -8.93 -5.50
C PHE A 151 6.80 -8.39 -5.22
N PRO A 152 7.52 -7.82 -6.20
CA PRO A 152 7.15 -7.59 -7.61
C PRO A 152 7.58 -8.72 -8.59
N PHE A 153 7.98 -9.89 -8.07
CA PHE A 153 8.43 -11.04 -8.86
C PHE A 153 7.28 -12.04 -9.07
N ASP A 154 6.11 -11.53 -9.44
CA ASP A 154 4.84 -12.23 -9.51
C ASP A 154 4.49 -12.70 -10.93
N GLN A 155 3.54 -13.64 -11.00
CA GLN A 155 2.89 -14.08 -12.22
C GLN A 155 1.38 -14.00 -12.02
N GLN A 156 0.68 -13.51 -13.04
CA GLN A 156 -0.76 -13.28 -13.02
C GLN A 156 -1.46 -14.15 -14.05
N SER A 157 -2.66 -14.60 -13.70
CA SER A 157 -3.50 -15.48 -14.53
C SER A 157 -4.89 -14.86 -14.68
N CYS A 158 -5.08 -14.10 -15.74
CA CYS A 158 -6.36 -13.48 -16.07
C CYS A 158 -7.10 -14.29 -17.13
N HIS A 159 -8.42 -14.10 -17.22
CA HIS A 159 -9.21 -14.75 -18.27
C HIS A 159 -10.33 -13.85 -18.78
N LEU A 160 -10.73 -14.06 -20.03
CA LEU A 160 -11.89 -13.45 -20.65
C LEU A 160 -12.83 -14.54 -21.13
N LYS A 161 -14.07 -14.50 -20.67
CA LYS A 161 -15.09 -15.50 -20.98
C LYS A 161 -16.14 -14.93 -21.94
N PHE A 162 -16.19 -15.46 -23.16
CA PHE A 162 -17.12 -15.01 -24.20
C PHE A 162 -18.16 -16.07 -24.53
N GLY A 163 -19.41 -15.65 -24.75
CA GLY A 163 -20.49 -16.52 -25.19
C GLY A 163 -21.68 -15.69 -25.68
N SER A 164 -22.64 -16.36 -26.32
CA SER A 164 -23.92 -15.71 -26.63
C SER A 164 -24.69 -15.42 -25.34
N TRP A 165 -25.38 -14.29 -25.27
CA TRP A 165 -26.18 -13.95 -24.10
C TRP A 165 -27.57 -14.60 -24.14
N THR A 166 -28.22 -14.58 -25.30
CA THR A 166 -29.64 -14.95 -25.46
C THR A 166 -29.85 -16.29 -26.16
N TYR A 167 -28.89 -16.77 -26.96
CA TYR A 167 -29.00 -18.04 -27.66
C TYR A 167 -28.35 -19.19 -26.90
N ASP A 168 -29.10 -20.28 -26.77
CA ASP A 168 -28.58 -21.57 -26.33
C ASP A 168 -27.77 -22.28 -27.44
N GLY A 169 -27.08 -23.36 -27.06
CA GLY A 169 -26.23 -24.17 -27.93
C GLY A 169 -26.96 -24.96 -29.02
N PHE A 170 -28.29 -25.06 -28.96
CA PHE A 170 -29.09 -25.63 -30.06
C PHE A 170 -29.46 -24.59 -31.12
N LYS A 171 -29.24 -23.30 -30.86
CA LYS A 171 -29.54 -22.20 -31.80
C LYS A 171 -28.29 -21.52 -32.34
N LEU A 172 -27.28 -21.35 -31.49
CA LEU A 172 -26.01 -20.72 -31.83
C LEU A 172 -24.86 -21.55 -31.23
N ASP A 173 -23.96 -22.00 -32.10
CA ASP A 173 -22.76 -22.72 -31.69
C ASP A 173 -21.52 -21.83 -31.88
N ILE A 174 -20.87 -21.46 -30.78
CA ILE A 174 -19.62 -20.69 -30.83
C ILE A 174 -18.42 -21.63 -30.97
N GLN A 175 -17.55 -21.32 -31.94
CA GLN A 175 -16.37 -22.11 -32.30
C GLN A 175 -15.14 -21.22 -32.44
N PHE A 176 -13.94 -21.80 -32.37
CA PHE A 176 -12.71 -21.02 -32.52
C PHE A 176 -12.52 -20.50 -33.96
N TYR A 177 -12.16 -19.22 -34.07
CA TYR A 177 -11.80 -18.61 -35.35
C TYR A 177 -10.61 -19.34 -35.98
N GLN A 178 -10.82 -19.84 -37.21
CA GLN A 178 -9.83 -20.68 -37.94
C GLN A 178 -9.35 -21.91 -37.17
N ASN A 179 -10.17 -22.47 -36.25
CA ASN A 179 -9.80 -23.61 -35.39
C ASN A 179 -8.54 -23.36 -34.54
N LYS A 180 -8.21 -22.10 -34.24
CA LYS A 180 -7.07 -21.73 -33.38
C LYS A 180 -7.54 -21.51 -31.95
N SER A 181 -7.08 -22.37 -31.04
CA SER A 181 -7.40 -22.30 -29.60
C SER A 181 -6.45 -21.41 -28.81
N ASN A 182 -5.87 -20.38 -29.41
CA ASN A 182 -4.94 -19.44 -28.76
C ASN A 182 -5.28 -18.01 -29.20
N ILE A 183 -4.96 -17.02 -28.37
CA ILE A 183 -5.00 -15.60 -28.78
C ILE A 183 -3.86 -15.36 -29.77
N SER A 184 -4.16 -14.78 -30.94
CA SER A 184 -3.11 -14.45 -31.93
C SER A 184 -2.36 -13.19 -31.50
N THR A 185 -1.05 -13.19 -31.67
CA THR A 185 -0.14 -12.09 -31.28
C THR A 185 0.52 -11.43 -32.49
N ASP A 186 -0.05 -11.62 -33.69
CA ASP A 186 0.55 -11.17 -34.96
C ASP A 186 0.75 -9.65 -34.99
N ASP A 187 -0.18 -8.89 -34.36
CA ASP A 187 -0.16 -7.43 -34.27
C ASP A 187 0.21 -6.93 -32.86
N TYR A 188 0.79 -7.78 -32.00
CA TYR A 188 1.02 -7.44 -30.60
C TYR A 188 2.18 -6.44 -30.45
N ILE A 189 1.89 -5.33 -29.77
CA ILE A 189 2.88 -4.37 -29.33
C ILE A 189 3.34 -4.78 -27.93
N GLN A 190 4.63 -5.11 -27.82
CA GLN A 190 5.24 -5.57 -26.58
C GLN A 190 5.05 -4.56 -25.43
N SER A 191 4.57 -5.06 -24.28
CA SER A 191 4.48 -4.28 -23.05
C SER A 191 5.83 -4.21 -22.34
N ASN A 192 6.15 -3.04 -21.77
CA ASN A 192 7.36 -2.85 -20.96
C ASN A 192 7.23 -3.44 -19.55
N GLU A 193 6.00 -3.54 -19.05
CA GLU A 193 5.70 -4.00 -17.69
C GLU A 193 5.37 -5.50 -17.65
N TRP A 194 4.71 -6.03 -18.67
CA TRP A 194 4.19 -7.39 -18.67
C TRP A 194 4.79 -8.23 -19.80
N HIS A 195 5.40 -9.35 -19.44
CA HIS A 195 5.82 -10.39 -20.37
C HIS A 195 4.74 -11.45 -20.51
N ILE A 196 4.37 -11.79 -21.75
CA ILE A 196 3.40 -12.85 -22.03
C ILE A 196 4.05 -14.22 -21.90
N VAL A 197 3.56 -15.05 -20.99
CA VAL A 197 4.03 -16.43 -20.81
C VAL A 197 3.27 -17.38 -21.73
N ALA A 198 1.94 -17.29 -21.76
CA ALA A 198 1.08 -18.11 -22.62
C ALA A 198 -0.30 -17.48 -22.77
N LEU A 199 -0.96 -17.74 -23.91
CA LEU A 199 -2.31 -17.24 -24.23
C LEU A 199 -3.28 -18.35 -24.73
N PRO A 200 -3.49 -19.44 -23.97
CA PRO A 200 -4.36 -20.52 -24.42
C PRO A 200 -5.83 -20.13 -24.32
N ALA A 201 -6.66 -20.81 -25.09
CA ALA A 201 -8.11 -20.67 -25.05
C ALA A 201 -8.78 -22.05 -25.01
N THR A 202 -9.92 -22.11 -24.33
CA THR A 202 -10.69 -23.35 -24.14
C THR A 202 -12.16 -23.11 -24.49
N ARG A 203 -12.79 -24.10 -25.11
CA ARG A 203 -14.23 -24.10 -25.35
C ARG A 203 -14.91 -24.92 -24.27
N ASN A 204 -15.89 -24.34 -23.61
CA ASN A 204 -16.68 -25.00 -22.57
C ASN A 204 -18.15 -25.06 -22.98
N VAL A 205 -18.88 -25.98 -22.36
CA VAL A 205 -20.34 -26.05 -22.45
C VAL A 205 -20.87 -26.11 -21.03
N LYS A 206 -21.67 -25.12 -20.65
CA LYS A 206 -22.20 -25.00 -19.29
C LYS A 206 -23.73 -25.06 -19.30
N PHE A 207 -24.29 -25.78 -18.34
CA PHE A 207 -25.71 -25.70 -18.00
C PHE A 207 -25.87 -24.73 -16.83
N TYR A 208 -26.70 -23.70 -17.02
CA TYR A 208 -26.94 -22.69 -15.99
C TYR A 208 -28.18 -23.06 -15.17
N PRO A 209 -28.27 -22.72 -13.88
CA PRO A 209 -29.42 -23.06 -13.04
C PRO A 209 -30.78 -22.53 -13.54
N CYS A 210 -30.78 -21.48 -14.38
CA CYS A 210 -32.00 -20.92 -14.96
C CYS A 210 -32.66 -21.83 -16.01
N CYS A 211 -31.88 -22.71 -16.65
CA CYS A 211 -32.14 -23.14 -18.00
C CYS A 211 -31.66 -24.60 -18.19
N ASN A 212 -32.44 -25.42 -18.90
CA ASN A 212 -32.10 -26.82 -19.13
C ASN A 212 -31.21 -27.03 -20.36
N GLU A 213 -31.05 -25.99 -21.16
CA GLU A 213 -30.29 -25.97 -22.39
C GLU A 213 -28.79 -25.71 -22.13
N PRO A 214 -27.90 -26.25 -22.99
CA PRO A 214 -26.46 -25.98 -22.89
C PRO A 214 -26.13 -24.59 -23.43
N TYR A 215 -25.21 -23.89 -22.76
CA TYR A 215 -24.66 -22.61 -23.22
C TYR A 215 -23.16 -22.79 -23.51
N PRO A 216 -22.73 -22.77 -24.78
CA PRO A 216 -21.33 -22.87 -25.15
C PRO A 216 -20.61 -21.52 -24.96
N ASP A 217 -19.39 -21.57 -24.44
CA ASP A 217 -18.53 -20.40 -24.22
C ASP A 217 -17.07 -20.66 -24.63
N LEU A 218 -16.36 -19.60 -24.98
CA LEU A 218 -14.91 -19.59 -25.20
C LEU A 218 -14.24 -18.78 -24.10
N THR A 219 -13.35 -19.42 -23.35
CA THR A 219 -12.54 -18.77 -22.30
C THR A 219 -11.10 -18.64 -22.78
N PHE A 220 -10.63 -17.40 -22.89
CA PHE A 220 -9.26 -17.05 -23.26
C PHE A 220 -8.47 -16.70 -22.00
N PHE A 221 -7.34 -17.36 -21.78
CA PHE A 221 -6.47 -17.14 -20.63
C PHE A 221 -5.26 -16.30 -21.02
N LEU A 222 -4.87 -15.38 -20.13
CA LEU A 222 -3.65 -14.58 -20.24
C LEU A 222 -2.76 -14.88 -19.05
N PHE A 223 -1.66 -15.59 -19.30
CA PHE A 223 -0.61 -15.80 -18.31
C PHE A 223 0.47 -14.74 -18.50
N LEU A 224 0.58 -13.84 -17.53
CA LEU A 224 1.45 -12.66 -17.58
C LEU A 224 2.50 -12.75 -16.47
N LYS A 225 3.73 -12.35 -16.77
CA LYS A 225 4.81 -12.22 -15.80
C LYS A 225 5.26 -10.76 -15.74
N ARG A 226 5.34 -10.19 -14.54
CA ARG A 226 5.77 -8.79 -14.36
C ARG A 226 7.26 -8.66 -14.64
N ASN A 227 7.66 -7.54 -15.25
CA ASN A 227 9.04 -7.07 -15.28
C ASN A 227 9.34 -6.32 -13.96
N PRO A 228 10.16 -6.89 -13.05
CA PRO A 228 10.29 -6.37 -11.69
C PRO A 228 11.25 -5.17 -11.58
N GLU A 229 12.00 -4.82 -12.63
CA GLU A 229 13.13 -3.89 -12.54
C GLU A 229 12.77 -2.56 -11.89
N PHE A 230 11.68 -1.92 -12.34
CA PHE A 230 11.21 -0.65 -11.81
C PHE A 230 10.91 -0.72 -10.30
N PHE A 231 10.10 -1.70 -9.89
CA PHE A 231 9.71 -1.89 -8.50
C PHE A 231 10.87 -2.37 -7.62
N ALA A 232 11.81 -3.13 -8.16
CA ALA A 232 13.02 -3.55 -7.45
C ALA A 232 13.89 -2.34 -7.08
N TYR A 233 14.10 -1.40 -8.00
CA TYR A 233 14.85 -0.17 -7.72
C TYR A 233 14.10 0.77 -6.75
N LEU A 234 12.78 0.86 -6.85
CA LEU A 234 11.99 1.78 -6.03
C LEU A 234 11.74 1.27 -4.60
N LEU A 235 11.49 -0.03 -4.44
CA LEU A 235 11.06 -0.62 -3.16
C LEU A 235 12.18 -1.44 -2.51
N VAL A 236 12.86 -2.30 -3.27
CA VAL A 236 13.84 -3.24 -2.71
C VAL A 236 15.17 -2.55 -2.39
N LEU A 237 15.68 -1.69 -3.28
CA LEU A 237 16.98 -1.03 -3.07
C LEU A 237 17.00 -0.11 -1.82
N PRO A 238 16.06 0.84 -1.62
CA PRO A 238 16.04 1.67 -0.41
C PRO A 238 15.87 0.85 0.86
N CYS A 239 15.08 -0.21 0.78
CA CYS A 239 14.88 -1.16 1.86
C CYS A 239 16.19 -1.83 2.31
N VAL A 240 17.01 -2.32 1.37
CA VAL A 240 18.33 -2.92 1.69
C VAL A 240 19.26 -1.90 2.35
N LEU A 241 19.29 -0.67 1.84
CA LEU A 241 20.09 0.41 2.40
C LEU A 241 19.64 0.79 3.82
N LEU A 242 18.34 0.99 4.05
CA LEU A 242 17.79 1.30 5.37
C LEU A 242 18.01 0.16 6.37
N SER A 243 17.84 -1.10 5.92
CA SER A 243 18.10 -2.28 6.75
C SER A 243 19.56 -2.33 7.20
N SER A 244 20.51 -2.00 6.33
CA SER A 244 21.93 -1.91 6.70
C SER A 244 22.21 -0.83 7.75
N LEU A 245 21.51 0.31 7.68
CA LEU A 245 21.64 1.40 8.66
C LEU A 245 21.10 1.01 10.04
N THR A 246 20.13 0.09 10.13
CA THR A 246 19.64 -0.39 11.43
C THR A 246 20.75 -1.08 12.25
N LEU A 247 21.69 -1.77 11.60
CA LEU A 247 22.84 -2.39 12.27
C LEU A 247 23.81 -1.34 12.83
N VAL A 248 23.97 -0.22 12.13
CA VAL A 248 24.84 0.90 12.53
C VAL A 248 24.36 1.56 13.84
N ILE A 249 23.04 1.55 14.11
CA ILE A 249 22.47 2.10 15.36
C ILE A 249 23.09 1.46 16.61
N PHE A 250 23.40 0.15 16.55
CA PHE A 250 23.98 -0.56 17.68
C PHE A 250 25.46 -0.22 17.92
N TRP A 251 26.17 0.27 16.90
CA TRP A 251 27.56 0.73 17.03
C TRP A 251 27.67 2.16 17.57
N LEU A 252 26.61 2.97 17.44
CA LEU A 252 26.65 4.34 17.93
C LEU A 252 26.64 4.40 19.47
N PRO A 253 27.55 5.17 20.09
CA PRO A 253 27.58 5.32 21.54
C PRO A 253 26.25 5.90 22.04
N PRO A 254 25.75 5.44 23.21
CA PRO A 254 24.45 5.86 23.75
C PRO A 254 24.42 7.34 24.15
N GLU A 255 25.58 7.99 24.28
CA GLU A 255 25.72 9.40 24.66
C GLU A 255 25.28 10.36 23.56
N SER A 256 25.32 9.94 22.29
CA SER A 256 25.00 10.81 21.17
C SER A 256 23.50 10.86 20.89
N PRO A 257 22.86 12.06 20.89
CA PRO A 257 21.46 12.19 20.50
C PRO A 257 21.22 11.76 19.04
N ALA A 258 22.28 11.73 18.22
CA ALA A 258 22.22 11.24 16.84
C ALA A 258 21.74 9.78 16.73
N LYS A 259 21.95 8.96 17.77
CA LYS A 259 21.48 7.56 17.81
C LYS A 259 19.95 7.47 17.75
N MET A 260 19.28 8.25 18.60
CA MET A 260 17.82 8.27 18.67
C MET A 260 17.21 8.91 17.41
N LEU A 261 17.82 9.98 16.92
CA LEU A 261 17.39 10.65 15.69
C LEU A 261 17.49 9.71 14.47
N LEU A 262 18.59 8.97 14.33
CA LEU A 262 18.77 7.99 13.27
C LEU A 262 17.72 6.89 13.33
N GLY A 263 17.44 6.33 14.52
CA GLY A 263 16.41 5.30 14.70
C GLY A 263 15.00 5.78 14.34
N MET A 264 14.62 6.99 14.76
CA MET A 264 13.32 7.59 14.42
C MET A 264 13.20 7.83 12.91
N ASN A 265 14.24 8.37 12.26
CA ASN A 265 14.22 8.63 10.82
C ASN A 265 14.11 7.34 10.00
N ILE A 266 14.79 6.26 10.41
CA ILE A 266 14.69 4.96 9.74
C ILE A 266 13.29 4.36 9.92
N PHE A 267 12.68 4.50 11.11
CA PHE A 267 11.28 4.09 11.32
C PHE A 267 10.33 4.81 10.37
N VAL A 268 10.43 6.14 10.28
CA VAL A 268 9.61 6.94 9.35
C VAL A 268 9.86 6.53 7.90
N ALA A 269 11.11 6.28 7.51
CA ALA A 269 11.45 5.85 6.16
C ALA A 269 10.80 4.48 5.80
N PHE A 270 10.84 3.50 6.71
CA PHE A 270 10.14 2.24 6.51
C PHE A 270 8.62 2.42 6.47
N PHE A 271 8.05 3.30 7.29
CA PHE A 271 6.62 3.62 7.25
C PHE A 271 6.22 4.22 5.90
N LEU A 272 7.01 5.15 5.35
CA LEU A 272 6.79 5.71 4.02
C LEU A 272 6.88 4.64 2.91
N LEU A 273 7.85 3.72 2.99
CA LEU A 273 7.94 2.60 2.04
C LEU A 273 6.73 1.66 2.12
N LEU A 274 6.19 1.43 3.32
CA LEU A 274 4.97 0.64 3.50
C LEU A 274 3.74 1.35 2.93
N LEU A 275 3.63 2.67 3.11
CA LEU A 275 2.55 3.46 2.50
C LEU A 275 2.64 3.42 0.97
N LEU A 276 3.84 3.58 0.40
CA LEU A 276 4.05 3.48 -1.04
C LEU A 276 3.66 2.10 -1.58
N LEU A 277 4.01 1.03 -0.85
CA LEU A 277 3.58 -0.34 -1.18
C LEU A 277 2.06 -0.49 -1.10
N ALA A 278 1.41 0.07 -0.07
CA ALA A 278 -0.03 -0.01 0.12
C ALA A 278 -0.82 0.76 -0.96
N GLU A 279 -0.28 1.86 -1.48
CA GLU A 279 -0.88 2.58 -2.61
C GLU A 279 -0.72 1.81 -3.94
N SER A 280 0.39 1.09 -4.10
CA SER A 280 0.70 0.33 -5.31
C SER A 280 0.07 -1.07 -5.36
N THR A 281 -0.56 -1.53 -4.27
CA THR A 281 -1.12 -2.89 -4.17
C THR A 281 -2.63 -2.87 -3.88
N PRO A 282 -3.36 -3.93 -4.29
CA PRO A 282 -4.77 -4.03 -3.99
C PRO A 282 -5.11 -4.07 -2.51
N SER A 283 -6.06 -3.21 -2.13
CA SER A 283 -6.71 -3.22 -0.83
C SER A 283 -7.57 -4.49 -0.63
N ALA A 284 -7.99 -5.16 -1.72
CA ALA A 284 -8.83 -6.36 -1.73
C ALA A 284 -8.06 -7.65 -2.06
N SER A 285 -6.76 -7.70 -1.79
CA SER A 285 -5.94 -8.90 -2.04
C SER A 285 -6.28 -10.01 -1.03
N THR A 286 -6.47 -11.24 -1.53
CA THR A 286 -6.58 -12.43 -0.67
C THR A 286 -5.24 -12.75 0.02
N SER A 287 -4.15 -12.16 -0.47
CA SER A 287 -2.77 -12.42 -0.04
C SER A 287 -2.01 -11.10 0.23
N VAL A 288 -1.30 -11.04 1.36
CA VAL A 288 -0.42 -9.92 1.70
C VAL A 288 0.99 -10.19 1.16
N PRO A 289 1.66 -9.21 0.52
CA PRO A 289 2.98 -9.42 -0.08
C PRO A 289 4.07 -9.65 0.99
N TYR A 290 5.03 -10.54 0.71
CA TYR A 290 6.13 -10.84 1.66
C TYR A 290 7.00 -9.63 1.99
N ILE A 291 7.19 -8.70 1.04
CA ILE A 291 7.94 -7.47 1.27
C ILE A 291 7.25 -6.56 2.30
N GLY A 292 5.92 -6.58 2.38
CA GLY A 292 5.15 -5.86 3.41
C GLY A 292 5.40 -6.42 4.80
N PHE A 293 5.41 -7.76 4.95
CA PHE A 293 5.80 -8.41 6.21
C PHE A 293 7.22 -8.04 6.64
N TYR A 294 8.14 -7.97 5.69
CA TYR A 294 9.51 -7.55 5.95
C TYR A 294 9.60 -6.11 6.49
N TYR A 295 8.85 -5.16 5.92
CA TYR A 295 8.79 -3.78 6.42
C TYR A 295 8.21 -3.71 7.84
N CYS A 296 7.10 -4.41 8.11
CA CYS A 296 6.50 -4.48 9.43
C CYS A 296 7.47 -5.06 10.47
N LEU A 297 8.20 -6.12 10.13
CA LEU A 297 9.19 -6.73 11.01
C LEU A 297 10.33 -5.77 11.33
N ASN A 298 10.85 -5.03 10.34
CA ASN A 298 11.89 -4.03 10.57
C ASN A 298 11.40 -2.89 11.47
N MET A 299 10.18 -2.39 11.25
CA MET A 299 9.58 -1.39 12.13
C MET A 299 9.49 -1.87 13.58
N LEU A 300 9.03 -3.11 13.81
CA LEU A 300 8.98 -3.71 15.15
C LEU A 300 10.37 -3.80 15.80
N LEU A 301 11.39 -4.23 15.05
CA LEU A 301 12.77 -4.31 15.54
C LEU A 301 13.33 -2.92 15.90
N ILE A 302 13.07 -1.90 15.09
CA ILE A 302 13.51 -0.52 15.35
C ILE A 302 12.78 0.05 16.58
N THR A 303 11.49 -0.21 16.75
CA THR A 303 10.74 0.21 17.94
C THR A 303 11.31 -0.44 19.20
N LEU A 304 11.60 -1.74 19.17
CA LEU A 304 12.24 -2.42 20.29
C LEU A 304 13.65 -1.88 20.58
N SER A 305 14.44 -1.63 19.53
CA SER A 305 15.80 -1.07 19.64
C SER A 305 15.82 0.35 20.22
N THR A 306 14.89 1.21 19.79
CA THR A 306 14.75 2.58 20.31
C THR A 306 14.30 2.57 21.76
N PHE A 307 13.34 1.71 22.14
CA PHE A 307 12.91 1.52 23.53
C PHE A 307 14.08 1.06 24.43
N LEU A 308 14.84 0.05 24.02
CA LEU A 308 16.04 -0.39 24.73
C LEU A 308 17.09 0.71 24.83
N SER A 309 17.27 1.52 23.77
CA SER A 309 18.20 2.64 23.77
C SER A 309 17.82 3.72 24.79
N VAL A 310 16.53 4.03 24.96
CA VAL A 310 16.04 4.95 26.01
C VAL A 310 16.35 4.39 27.40
N ILE A 311 16.16 3.09 27.62
CA ILE A 311 16.55 2.43 28.89
C ILE A 311 18.06 2.57 29.13
N VAL A 312 18.89 2.31 28.13
CA VAL A 312 20.35 2.45 28.24
C VAL A 312 20.75 3.88 28.57
N ILE A 313 20.16 4.87 27.91
CA ILE A 313 20.41 6.31 28.16
C ILE A 313 19.99 6.68 29.59
N ASN A 314 18.83 6.21 30.04
CA ASN A 314 18.34 6.45 31.40
C ASN A 314 19.27 5.81 32.45
N LEU A 315 19.75 4.58 32.22
CA LEU A 315 20.72 3.92 33.08
C LEU A 315 22.08 4.62 33.07
N TYR A 316 22.52 5.12 31.92
CA TYR A 316 23.77 5.87 31.76
C TYR A 316 23.74 7.16 32.60
N PHE A 317 22.73 8.02 32.42
CA PHE A 317 22.62 9.27 33.16
C PHE A 317 22.28 9.09 34.65
N ARG A 318 21.49 8.07 35.03
CA ARG A 318 21.23 7.76 36.45
C ARG A 318 22.41 7.09 37.14
N GLY A 319 23.23 6.35 36.41
CA GLY A 319 24.44 5.69 36.92
C GLY A 319 25.45 6.67 37.49
N ASP A 320 25.49 7.90 36.98
CA ASP A 320 26.37 8.95 37.47
C ASP A 320 25.90 9.57 38.80
N LYS A 321 24.63 9.38 39.17
CA LYS A 321 23.97 10.05 40.32
C LYS A 321 23.59 9.13 41.49
N ARG A 322 23.65 7.79 41.38
CA ARG A 322 23.13 6.86 42.42
C ARG A 322 24.12 5.75 42.86
N ASN A 323 24.10 5.46 44.17
CA ASN A 323 24.90 4.46 44.88
C ASN A 323 24.74 3.00 44.41
N ARG A 324 25.84 2.25 44.52
CA ARG A 324 26.07 0.78 44.43
C ARG A 324 25.04 -0.07 43.65
N LEU A 325 25.50 -0.68 42.55
CA LEU A 325 24.78 -1.68 41.75
C LEU A 325 24.18 -2.80 42.63
N PRO A 326 22.92 -3.20 42.41
CA PRO A 326 22.35 -4.40 43.03
C PRO A 326 23.22 -5.64 42.76
N GLY A 327 23.43 -6.48 43.78
CA GLY A 327 24.36 -7.62 43.69
C GLY A 327 24.02 -8.64 42.60
N TRP A 328 22.73 -8.82 42.29
CA TRP A 328 22.28 -9.68 41.18
C TRP A 328 22.68 -9.11 39.82
N LEU A 329 22.54 -7.79 39.63
CA LEU A 329 22.87 -7.11 38.39
C LEU A 329 24.39 -7.12 38.13
N LYS A 330 25.20 -6.99 39.18
CA LYS A 330 26.67 -7.11 39.09
C LYS A 330 27.10 -8.50 38.57
N LYS A 331 26.51 -9.58 39.11
CA LYS A 331 26.79 -10.94 38.64
C LYS A 331 26.37 -11.15 37.18
N CYS A 332 25.23 -10.60 36.77
CA CYS A 332 24.77 -10.66 35.37
C CYS A 332 25.74 -9.93 34.43
N ILE A 333 26.20 -8.73 34.79
CA ILE A 333 27.16 -7.96 33.99
C ILE A 333 28.50 -8.69 33.89
N GLU A 334 29.01 -9.28 34.99
CA GLU A 334 30.24 -10.06 34.97
C GLU A 334 30.14 -11.32 34.09
N PHE A 335 28.96 -11.96 34.06
CA PHE A 335 28.70 -13.09 33.16
C PHE A 335 28.65 -12.65 31.69
N LEU A 336 27.90 -11.58 31.39
CA LEU A 336 27.79 -11.04 30.03
C LEU A 336 29.13 -10.50 29.50
N ALA A 337 29.93 -9.85 30.35
CA ALA A 337 31.25 -9.36 29.98
C ALA A 337 32.26 -10.49 29.70
N LYS A 338 32.09 -11.67 30.33
CA LYS A 338 32.85 -12.88 29.98
C LYS A 338 32.40 -13.44 28.63
N MET A 339 31.08 -13.51 28.40
CA MET A 339 30.51 -14.00 27.13
C MET A 339 30.87 -13.10 25.93
N LEU A 340 30.84 -11.78 26.10
CA LEU A 340 31.12 -10.79 25.04
C LEU A 340 32.60 -10.37 24.99
N CYS A 341 33.50 -11.07 25.68
CA CYS A 341 34.95 -10.80 25.74
C CYS A 341 35.35 -9.37 26.18
N MET A 342 34.48 -8.61 26.85
CA MET A 342 34.73 -7.23 27.31
C MET A 342 35.37 -7.11 28.70
N ARG A 343 35.90 -8.21 29.27
CA ARG A 343 36.46 -8.25 30.64
C ARG A 343 37.58 -7.23 30.89
N GLN A 344 38.33 -6.84 29.86
CA GLN A 344 39.44 -5.88 29.96
C GLN A 344 38.98 -4.42 30.17
N VAL A 345 37.77 -4.06 29.73
CA VAL A 345 37.24 -2.68 29.87
C VAL A 345 36.84 -2.40 31.32
N ILE A 346 36.25 -3.39 31.99
CA ILE A 346 35.83 -3.31 33.39
C ILE A 346 37.06 -3.19 34.31
N THR A 347 38.10 -3.98 34.05
CA THR A 347 39.33 -3.98 34.86
C THR A 347 40.15 -2.69 34.71
N LYS A 348 40.19 -2.07 33.52
CA LYS A 348 40.82 -0.74 33.34
C LYS A 348 40.11 0.35 34.15
N SER A 349 38.78 0.39 34.15
CA SER A 349 37.99 1.38 34.90
C SER A 349 38.20 1.29 36.42
N GLU A 350 38.22 0.07 36.98
CA GLU A 350 38.50 -0.13 38.41
C GLU A 350 39.94 0.30 38.77
N THR A 351 40.91 0.03 37.90
CA THR A 351 42.32 0.37 38.11
C THR A 351 42.54 1.88 38.11
N GLU A 352 41.88 2.63 37.23
CA GLU A 352 41.95 4.11 37.21
C GLU A 352 41.31 4.75 38.43
N LYS A 353 40.13 4.29 38.85
CA LYS A 353 39.48 4.76 40.08
C LYS A 353 40.37 4.51 41.31
N LEU A 354 41.00 3.34 41.38
CA LEU A 354 41.97 3.01 42.44
C LEU A 354 43.21 3.90 42.40
N ARG A 355 43.70 4.30 41.21
CA ARG A 355 44.83 5.25 41.07
C ARG A 355 44.46 6.63 41.56
N LEU A 356 43.27 7.15 41.21
CA LEU A 356 42.78 8.47 41.64
C LEU A 356 42.61 8.55 43.16
N ILE A 357 41.97 7.53 43.76
CA ILE A 357 41.83 7.43 45.22
C ILE A 357 43.21 7.37 45.88
N ARG A 358 44.16 6.62 45.30
CA ARG A 358 45.52 6.51 45.82
C ARG A 358 46.30 7.84 45.71
N SER A 359 46.09 8.64 44.66
CA SER A 359 46.67 9.99 44.57
C SER A 359 46.08 10.96 45.59
N GLU A 360 44.77 10.88 45.85
CA GLU A 360 44.09 11.75 46.80
C GLU A 360 44.49 11.45 48.25
N ILE A 361 44.63 10.16 48.60
CA ILE A 361 45.19 9.73 49.89
C ILE A 361 46.65 10.20 50.06
N LYS A 362 47.45 10.15 48.99
CA LYS A 362 48.84 10.67 49.02
C LYS A 362 48.86 12.19 49.23
N HIS A 363 47.99 12.94 48.55
CA HIS A 363 47.91 14.39 48.72
C HIS A 363 47.49 14.77 50.15
N ASN A 364 46.47 14.11 50.71
CA ASN A 364 46.03 14.33 52.08
C ASN A 364 47.08 13.93 53.12
N ARG A 365 47.86 12.87 52.88
CA ARG A 365 49.00 12.50 53.75
C ARG A 365 50.12 13.54 53.72
N HIS A 366 50.42 14.13 52.56
CA HIS A 366 51.41 15.22 52.47
C HIS A 366 50.93 16.50 53.17
N HIS A 367 49.65 16.84 53.03
CA HIS A 367 49.05 17.99 53.70
C HIS A 367 49.05 17.82 55.23
N ASN A 368 48.71 16.62 55.74
CA ASN A 368 48.78 16.32 57.17
C ASN A 368 50.21 16.27 57.73
N LYS A 369 51.20 15.83 56.93
CA LYS A 369 52.62 15.92 57.32
C LYS A 369 53.07 17.38 57.47
N LYS A 370 52.71 18.27 56.53
CA LYS A 370 53.01 19.71 56.64
C LYS A 370 52.35 20.35 57.87
N LYS A 371 51.09 20.01 58.18
CA LYS A 371 50.41 20.45 59.42
C LYS A 371 51.09 19.94 60.70
N LYS A 372 51.58 18.70 60.71
CA LYS A 372 52.35 18.15 61.85
C LYS A 372 53.73 18.79 62.01
N GLN A 373 54.38 19.19 60.92
CA GLN A 373 55.67 19.88 60.95
C GLN A 373 55.53 21.33 61.38
N GLY A 374 54.45 22.03 60.98
CA GLY A 374 54.10 23.36 61.51
C GLY A 374 53.77 23.33 63.01
N ARG A 375 53.03 22.32 63.48
CA ARG A 375 52.79 22.12 64.93
C ARG A 375 54.04 21.73 65.72
N ARG A 376 55.03 21.06 65.11
CA ARG A 376 56.31 20.78 65.75
C ARG A 376 57.23 22.00 65.80
N ALA A 377 57.21 22.86 64.79
CA ALA A 377 57.93 24.14 64.83
C ALA A 377 57.38 25.05 65.94
N GLN A 378 56.06 25.08 66.14
CA GLN A 378 55.42 25.88 67.19
C GLN A 378 55.59 25.33 68.62
N VAL A 379 55.90 24.04 68.79
CA VAL A 379 56.16 23.42 70.10
C VAL A 379 57.65 23.48 70.49
N VAL A 380 58.56 23.61 69.53
CA VAL A 380 60.00 23.78 69.80
C VAL A 380 60.36 25.21 70.21
N GLU A 381 59.50 26.20 69.92
CA GLU A 381 59.68 27.61 70.32
C GLU A 381 59.16 27.94 71.74
N LEU A 382 58.52 26.98 72.43
CA LEU A 382 57.92 27.16 73.77
C LEU A 382 58.52 26.26 74.86
N ALA A 383 59.59 25.52 74.56
CA ALA A 383 60.27 24.61 75.50
C ALA A 383 61.74 24.99 75.73
N GLY A 384 61.99 26.29 75.97
CA GLY A 384 63.28 26.82 76.37
C GLY A 384 63.12 27.86 77.48
N ASP A 385 62.69 27.43 78.68
CA ASP A 385 63.35 27.83 79.92
C ASP A 385 62.84 27.01 81.12
N THR A 386 63.77 26.49 81.91
CA THR A 386 63.51 25.82 83.20
C THR A 386 64.29 26.54 84.29
N GLY A 387 63.60 26.92 85.38
CA GLY A 387 64.25 27.25 86.64
C GLY A 387 63.29 27.49 87.81
N GLY A 388 63.17 26.51 88.72
CA GLY A 388 62.77 26.73 90.12
C GLY A 388 61.38 26.25 90.55
N GLY A 389 61.32 25.25 91.45
CA GLY A 389 60.13 24.92 92.26
C GLY A 389 60.11 25.67 93.60
N PRO A 390 59.42 25.16 94.64
CA PRO A 390 58.00 24.79 94.73
C PRO A 390 57.30 25.48 95.93
N THR A 391 56.01 25.84 95.86
CA THR A 391 55.06 25.80 97.02
C THR A 391 53.62 26.16 96.61
N SER A 392 52.68 25.62 97.39
CA SER A 392 51.22 25.65 97.34
C SER A 392 50.52 27.02 97.26
N LEU A 393 49.41 27.11 96.51
CA LEU A 393 48.06 27.45 96.99
C LEU A 393 47.03 27.56 95.84
N THR A 394 45.87 26.97 96.13
CA THR A 394 44.52 27.01 95.53
C THR A 394 44.13 28.11 94.53
N SER A 395 43.38 27.68 93.51
CA SER A 395 42.02 28.16 93.12
C SER A 395 41.87 28.54 91.64
N GLN A 396 40.84 27.97 91.02
CA GLN A 396 40.18 28.35 89.77
C GLN A 396 40.95 28.14 88.44
N ARG A 397 40.51 27.12 87.68
CA ARG A 397 39.72 27.24 86.43
C ARG A 397 40.13 26.18 85.38
N PHE A 398 39.10 25.51 84.83
CA PHE A 398 39.09 24.64 83.64
C PHE A 398 39.65 23.21 83.74
N GLN A 399 38.86 22.35 84.38
CA GLN A 399 38.54 21.03 83.82
C GLN A 399 37.78 21.26 82.50
N ASN A 400 38.14 20.58 81.41
CA ASN A 400 37.16 20.06 80.46
C ASN A 400 37.76 18.95 79.59
N TYR A 401 37.41 17.74 80.02
CA TYR A 401 37.12 16.56 79.22
C TYR A 401 36.33 16.97 77.97
N VAL A 402 36.80 16.63 76.77
CA VAL A 402 35.99 16.76 75.54
C VAL A 402 35.54 15.36 75.16
N ASP A 403 34.29 15.09 75.49
CA ASP A 403 33.52 13.93 75.08
C ASP A 403 33.36 13.86 73.56
N GLU A 404 33.55 12.65 73.02
CA GLU A 404 33.36 12.26 71.61
C GLU A 404 31.88 12.25 71.17
N ALA A 405 30.98 12.85 71.96
CA ALA A 405 29.55 12.94 71.69
C ALA A 405 29.09 14.30 71.11
N SER A 406 29.89 15.38 71.22
CA SER A 406 29.47 16.73 70.80
C SER A 406 29.66 17.05 69.29
N VAL A 407 30.27 16.17 68.50
CA VAL A 407 30.49 16.39 67.05
C VAL A 407 29.35 15.79 66.19
N ARG A 408 28.52 14.89 66.76
CA ARG A 408 27.35 14.34 66.06
C ARG A 408 26.17 15.31 65.99
N ASP A 409 26.00 16.18 66.97
CA ASP A 409 24.87 17.12 67.01
C ASP A 409 25.09 18.39 66.18
N SER A 410 26.34 18.77 65.89
CA SER A 410 26.63 19.88 64.95
C SER A 410 26.47 19.50 63.48
N ILE A 411 26.44 18.20 63.14
CA ILE A 411 26.17 17.71 61.77
C ILE A 411 24.67 17.45 61.56
N ALA A 412 23.92 17.13 62.62
CA ALA A 412 22.46 16.99 62.55
C ALA A 412 21.73 18.34 62.40
N ALA A 413 22.22 19.42 63.00
CA ALA A 413 21.63 20.76 62.86
C ALA A 413 21.84 21.40 61.46
N ALA A 414 22.91 21.03 60.74
CA ALA A 414 23.13 21.46 59.36
C ALA A 414 22.22 20.71 58.36
N ALA A 415 21.70 19.53 58.71
CA ALA A 415 20.79 18.75 57.88
C ALA A 415 19.31 19.16 58.03
N ALA A 416 18.93 19.81 59.14
CA ALA A 416 17.55 20.26 59.37
C ALA A 416 17.24 21.66 58.81
N ALA A 417 18.24 22.51 58.58
CA ALA A 417 18.05 23.86 58.03
C ALA A 417 17.95 23.93 56.49
N ALA A 418 18.22 22.83 55.78
CA ALA A 418 18.03 22.74 54.32
C ALA A 418 16.61 22.26 53.92
N ALA A 419 15.72 22.03 54.89
CA ALA A 419 14.40 21.44 54.70
C ALA A 419 13.21 22.42 54.82
N SER A 420 13.42 23.75 54.81
CA SER A 420 12.30 24.71 54.86
C SER A 420 12.51 25.96 54.00
N GLY A 421 11.76 26.05 52.91
CA GLY A 421 11.49 27.25 52.08
C GLY A 421 12.22 27.26 50.73
N GLY A 422 11.59 27.29 49.55
CA GLY A 422 10.18 27.38 49.15
C GLY A 422 10.06 28.12 47.80
N GLY A 423 9.37 27.51 46.81
CA GLY A 423 8.80 28.11 45.57
C GLY A 423 9.77 28.31 44.39
N SER A 424 9.45 28.06 43.11
CA SER A 424 8.16 27.94 42.40
C SER A 424 8.37 27.33 41.00
N GLY A 425 7.38 26.62 40.44
CA GLY A 425 7.28 26.36 39.00
C GLY A 425 7.24 24.89 38.56
N GLY A 426 6.23 24.14 38.99
CA GLY A 426 5.93 22.79 38.50
C GLY A 426 4.62 22.77 37.68
N PHE A 427 4.75 22.42 36.41
CA PHE A 427 3.71 21.87 35.55
C PHE A 427 3.55 20.38 35.88
N ASP A 428 2.35 19.90 36.21
CA ASP A 428 1.78 18.67 35.63
C ASP A 428 0.30 18.45 35.99
N PHE A 429 -0.49 18.32 34.92
CA PHE A 429 -1.59 17.39 34.62
C PHE A 429 -2.62 16.87 35.67
N GLN A 430 -3.90 17.04 35.30
CA GLN A 430 -5.09 16.17 35.48
C GLN A 430 -5.65 15.87 36.89
N GLN A 431 -6.84 16.46 37.20
CA GLN A 431 -8.10 15.71 37.34
C GLN A 431 -9.33 16.66 37.36
N GLN A 432 -10.46 16.16 36.83
CA GLN A 432 -11.83 16.73 36.78
C GLN A 432 -12.16 17.72 35.64
N GLN A 433 -12.60 17.18 34.49
CA GLN A 433 -14.01 17.31 34.11
C GLN A 433 -14.40 16.24 33.08
N HIS A 434 -15.35 15.41 33.52
CA HIS A 434 -15.96 14.31 32.80
C HIS A 434 -17.43 14.70 32.65
N GLN A 435 -17.82 15.31 31.52
CA GLN A 435 -19.22 15.42 31.09
C GLN A 435 -19.36 15.98 29.66
N GLN A 436 -19.08 15.15 28.65
CA GLN A 436 -19.81 15.14 27.37
C GLN A 436 -19.27 14.03 26.47
N GLN A 437 -19.66 12.79 26.76
CA GLN A 437 -19.68 11.69 25.78
C GLN A 437 -20.48 10.53 26.40
N MET A 438 -21.79 10.71 26.46
CA MET A 438 -22.75 9.64 26.67
C MET A 438 -23.95 9.93 25.76
N LEU A 439 -23.79 9.61 24.47
CA LEU A 439 -24.86 9.44 23.48
C LEU A 439 -24.18 9.06 22.15
N LEU A 440 -23.70 7.82 22.04
CA LEU A 440 -23.49 7.10 20.75
C LEU A 440 -23.01 5.64 20.96
N SER A 441 -23.30 5.02 22.12
CA SER A 441 -22.99 3.60 22.38
C SER A 441 -24.19 2.80 22.88
N LEU A 442 -25.33 2.93 22.19
CA LEU A 442 -26.44 1.98 22.31
C LEU A 442 -26.92 1.64 20.90
N GLY A 443 -26.46 0.50 20.39
CA GLY A 443 -26.87 -0.02 19.08
C GLY A 443 -26.01 -1.19 18.66
N GLY A 444 -26.00 -2.27 19.43
CA GLY A 444 -25.23 -3.47 19.06
C GLY A 444 -25.42 -4.64 20.03
N ASN A 445 -26.52 -5.37 19.84
CA ASN A 445 -26.65 -6.85 19.94
C ASN A 445 -27.98 -7.27 20.55
N SER A 446 -28.88 -7.79 19.71
CA SER A 446 -29.61 -9.05 19.91
C SER A 446 -30.65 -9.22 18.81
N ALA A 447 -30.52 -10.26 17.98
CA ALA A 447 -31.67 -11.05 17.50
C ALA A 447 -31.19 -12.25 16.68
N ALA A 448 -31.49 -13.45 17.19
CA ALA A 448 -31.66 -14.66 16.40
C ALA A 448 -33.12 -15.14 16.53
N ASN A 449 -33.66 -15.57 15.39
CA ASN A 449 -34.81 -16.45 15.13
C ASN A 449 -36.26 -15.91 15.00
N HIS A 450 -36.75 -16.03 13.74
CA HIS A 450 -38.07 -16.48 13.24
C HIS A 450 -39.20 -15.45 12.90
N PRO A 451 -40.13 -15.78 11.94
CA PRO A 451 -40.29 -15.06 10.66
C PRO A 451 -41.67 -14.36 10.42
N GLY A 452 -41.72 -13.44 9.43
CA GLY A 452 -42.95 -13.11 8.67
C GLY A 452 -43.21 -11.63 8.31
N TYR A 453 -42.90 -11.24 7.04
CA TYR A 453 -43.48 -10.16 6.15
C TYR A 453 -43.55 -8.68 6.62
N PRO A 454 -43.64 -7.64 5.72
CA PRO A 454 -43.17 -7.43 4.33
C PRO A 454 -42.21 -6.22 4.13
N ASP A 455 -41.60 -6.16 2.94
CA ASP A 455 -41.04 -5.04 2.14
C ASP A 455 -40.60 -3.71 2.82
N GLU A 456 -39.29 -3.46 2.79
CA GLU A 456 -38.63 -2.24 3.27
C GLU A 456 -37.83 -1.52 2.15
N SER A 457 -38.35 -1.49 0.92
CA SER A 457 -37.65 -0.97 -0.27
C SER A 457 -38.00 0.49 -0.66
N LEU A 458 -38.75 1.23 0.15
CA LEU A 458 -39.22 2.59 -0.19
C LEU A 458 -38.79 3.73 0.75
N LEU A 459 -37.96 3.49 1.76
CA LEU A 459 -37.55 4.52 2.74
C LEU A 459 -36.12 5.07 2.59
N PHE A 460 -35.28 4.49 1.72
CA PHE A 460 -33.86 4.85 1.63
C PHE A 460 -33.49 5.97 0.64
N HIS A 461 -34.42 6.44 -0.19
CA HIS A 461 -34.12 7.41 -1.26
C HIS A 461 -33.85 8.86 -0.79
N PRO A 462 -34.56 9.44 0.20
CA PRO A 462 -34.35 10.84 0.59
C PRO A 462 -33.14 11.06 1.52
N GLN A 463 -32.74 10.06 2.33
CA GLN A 463 -31.57 10.17 3.21
C GLN A 463 -30.25 10.14 2.43
N PHE A 464 -30.18 9.37 1.35
CA PHE A 464 -28.99 9.29 0.51
C PHE A 464 -28.73 10.61 -0.23
N GLN A 465 -29.78 11.29 -0.70
CA GLN A 465 -29.66 12.62 -1.32
C GLN A 465 -29.20 13.69 -0.32
N GLN A 466 -29.69 13.63 0.92
CA GLN A 466 -29.26 14.56 1.98
C GLN A 466 -27.77 14.38 2.33
N GLN A 467 -27.29 13.13 2.34
CA GLN A 467 -25.90 12.81 2.63
C GLN A 467 -24.96 13.27 1.50
N GLN A 468 -25.39 13.16 0.25
CA GLN A 468 -24.64 13.70 -0.89
C GLN A 468 -24.56 15.24 -0.89
N GLN A 469 -25.66 15.92 -0.53
CA GLN A 469 -25.65 17.39 -0.40
C GLN A 469 -24.72 17.87 0.72
N GLN A 470 -24.70 17.17 1.86
CA GLN A 470 -23.77 17.50 2.96
C GLN A 470 -22.30 17.29 2.56
N GLN A 471 -21.98 16.22 1.82
CA GLN A 471 -20.62 16.00 1.31
C GLN A 471 -20.19 17.07 0.29
N GLN A 472 -21.11 17.54 -0.56
CA GLN A 472 -20.82 18.62 -1.50
C GLN A 472 -20.56 19.95 -0.78
N GLN A 473 -21.37 20.28 0.24
CA GLN A 473 -21.16 21.49 1.05
C GLN A 473 -19.83 21.46 1.81
N GLN A 474 -19.43 20.31 2.36
CA GLN A 474 -18.13 20.16 3.03
C GLN A 474 -16.95 20.34 2.07
N LYS A 475 -17.01 19.77 0.85
CA LYS A 475 -15.97 19.98 -0.17
C LYS A 475 -15.86 21.45 -0.58
N GLN A 476 -16.99 22.15 -0.68
CA GLN A 476 -17.01 23.56 -1.07
C GLN A 476 -16.46 24.46 0.05
N GLN A 477 -16.75 24.16 1.32
CA GLN A 477 -16.11 24.83 2.45
C GLN A 477 -14.59 24.61 2.48
N GLN A 478 -14.12 23.40 2.19
CA GLN A 478 -12.71 23.07 2.20
C GLN A 478 -11.93 23.79 1.08
N GLN A 479 -12.55 23.94 -0.10
CA GLN A 479 -11.99 24.74 -1.21
C GLN A 479 -11.95 26.25 -0.90
N ASN A 480 -12.95 26.78 -0.19
CA ASN A 480 -12.95 28.18 0.22
C ASN A 480 -11.88 28.48 1.28
N LEU A 481 -11.63 27.54 2.21
CA LEU A 481 -10.56 27.65 3.19
C LEU A 481 -9.17 27.59 2.53
N LEU A 482 -8.99 26.74 1.51
CA LEU A 482 -7.75 26.68 0.72
C LEU A 482 -7.49 27.99 -0.04
N LYS A 483 -8.52 28.58 -0.66
CA LYS A 483 -8.40 29.89 -1.31
C LYS A 483 -8.07 31.01 -0.33
N GLN A 484 -8.67 31.01 0.86
CA GLN A 484 -8.32 31.98 1.91
C GLN A 484 -6.87 31.81 2.41
N ALA A 485 -6.37 30.58 2.46
CA ALA A 485 -4.97 30.31 2.81
C ALA A 485 -4.00 30.78 1.71
N GLU A 486 -4.35 30.61 0.43
CA GLU A 486 -3.57 31.12 -0.70
C GLU A 486 -3.54 32.67 -0.73
N ASP A 487 -4.68 33.34 -0.56
CA ASP A 487 -4.76 34.81 -0.51
C ASP A 487 -4.00 35.39 0.71
N SER A 488 -3.97 34.67 1.82
CA SER A 488 -3.19 35.08 3.02
C SER A 488 -1.68 34.92 2.83
N THR A 489 -1.24 34.04 1.93
CA THR A 489 0.18 33.78 1.65
C THR A 489 0.74 34.82 0.67
N ILE A 490 -0.10 35.35 -0.23
CA ILE A 490 0.27 36.39 -1.21
C ILE A 490 0.49 37.77 -0.55
N HIS A 491 -0.08 38.02 0.63
CA HIS A 491 0.10 39.27 1.38
C HIS A 491 1.31 39.30 2.33
N LEU A 492 2.10 38.21 2.41
CA LEU A 492 3.27 38.07 3.29
C LEU A 492 4.61 37.92 2.52
N THR A 493 4.60 38.08 1.20
CA THR A 493 5.79 38.27 0.33
C THR A 493 5.69 39.61 -0.35
#